data_AF-A0A1D9HCM0-F1
#
_entry.id   AF-A0A1D9HCM0-F1
#
_cell.length_a   1.000
_cell.length_b   1.000
_cell.length_c   1.000
_cell.angle_alpha   90.00
_cell.angle_beta   90.00
_cell.angle_gamma   90.00
#
_symmetry.space_group_name_H-M   'P 1'
#
loop_
_entity.id
_entity.type
_entity.pdbx_description
1 polymer ?
#
loop_
_entity_poly.entity_id
_entity_poly.type
_entity_poly.pdbx_seq_one_letter_code
_entity_poly.pdbx_strand_id
1 'polypeptide(L)' 'MKQLRKLLRGIRSALAAPNSKQLEAAGRLLHTLAAASMIGSFTLAFGSGISSLADLGRCGGLLAWGVVLFLLGLLGFQG' A
#
# COMPACT_ATOMS: atom_id res chain seq x y z
N MET A 1 18.25 -29.13 15.89
CA MET A 1 17.62 -28.82 14.57
C MET A 1 16.10 -29.05 14.48
N LYS A 2 15.51 -30.09 15.09
CA LYS A 2 14.05 -30.35 15.02
C LYS A 2 13.18 -29.24 15.65
N GLN A 3 13.60 -28.68 16.78
CA GLN A 3 12.93 -27.57 17.48
C GLN A 3 12.87 -26.29 16.62
N LEU A 4 13.98 -25.94 15.96
CA LEU A 4 14.06 -24.77 15.07
C LEU A 4 13.08 -24.87 13.89
N ARG A 5 12.95 -26.05 13.27
CA ARG A 5 11.98 -26.27 12.18
C ARG A 5 10.54 -26.12 12.66
N LYS A 6 10.23 -26.56 13.88
CA LYS A 6 8.89 -26.42 14.49
C LYS A 6 8.57 -24.95 14.76
N LEU A 7 9.55 -24.19 15.25
CA LEU A 7 9.43 -22.76 15.53
C LEU A 7 9.25 -21.95 14.24
N LEU A 8 10.06 -22.23 13.21
CA LEU A 8 9.91 -21.61 11.88
C LEU A 8 8.57 -21.93 11.22
N ARG A 9 8.06 -23.16 11.38
CA ARG A 9 6.70 -23.51 10.93
C ARG A 9 5.63 -22.76 11.72
N GLY A 10 5.79 -22.60 13.04
CA GLY A 10 4.87 -21.84 13.88
C GLY A 10 4.81 -20.36 13.46
N ILE A 11 5.97 -19.74 13.24
CA ILE A 11 6.06 -18.36 12.74
C ILE A 11 5.42 -18.25 11.35
N ARG A 12 5.77 -19.15 10.42
CA ARG A 12 5.17 -19.15 9.08
C ARG A 12 3.65 -19.34 9.11
N SER A 13 3.16 -20.22 9.98
CA SER A 13 1.72 -20.46 10.14
C SER A 13 0.99 -19.26 10.77
N ALA A 14 1.61 -18.60 11.74
CA ALA A 14 1.07 -17.39 12.36
C ALA A 14 1.06 -16.19 11.39
N LEU A 15 1.93 -16.20 10.38
CA LEU A 15 1.99 -15.19 9.31
C LEU A 15 1.18 -15.58 8.07
N ALA A 16 0.73 -16.82 7.93
CA ALA A 16 0.07 -17.31 6.72
C ALA A 16 -1.42 -16.94 6.64
N ALA A 17 -2.09 -16.75 7.79
CA ALA A 17 -3.49 -16.37 7.85
C ALA A 17 -3.59 -15.05 8.64
N PRO A 18 -3.68 -13.89 7.96
CA PRO A 18 -3.87 -12.62 8.65
C PRO A 18 -5.22 -12.66 9.39
N ASN A 19 -5.22 -12.26 10.66
CA ASN A 19 -6.45 -12.11 11.41
C ASN A 19 -7.20 -10.83 10.99
N SER A 20 -8.48 -10.72 11.37
CA SER A 20 -9.33 -9.58 11.00
C SER A 20 -8.72 -8.22 11.36
N LYS A 21 -8.07 -8.10 12.54
CA LYS A 21 -7.39 -6.87 12.95
C LYS A 21 -6.19 -6.51 12.06
N GLN A 22 -5.44 -7.51 11.59
CA GLN A 22 -4.32 -7.30 10.67
C GLN A 22 -4.80 -6.87 9.29
N LEU A 23 -5.92 -7.44 8.80
CA LEU A 23 -6.55 -7.02 7.54
C LEU A 23 -7.06 -5.58 7.64
N GLU A 24 -7.72 -5.23 8.75
CA GLU A 24 -8.19 -3.87 9.02
C GLU A 24 -7.02 -2.86 9.06
N ALA A 25 -5.92 -3.23 9.73
CA ALA A 25 -4.71 -2.41 9.76
C ALA A 25 -4.07 -2.25 8.37
N ALA A 26 -4.04 -3.32 7.56
CA ALA A 26 -3.57 -3.26 6.19
C ALA A 26 -4.48 -2.38 5.31
N GLY A 27 -5.79 -2.45 5.47
CA GLY A 27 -6.75 -1.58 4.77
C GLY A 27 -6.56 -0.11 5.10
N ARG A 28 -6.34 0.23 6.39
CA ARG A 28 -5.97 1.60 6.80
C ARG A 28 -4.65 2.05 6.19
N LEU A 29 -3.63 1.19 6.18
CA LEU A 29 -2.34 1.50 5.59
C LEU A 29 -2.48 1.82 4.09
N LEU A 30 -3.24 1.01 3.35
CA LEU A 30 -3.50 1.21 1.93
C LEU A 30 -4.24 2.53 1.67
N HIS A 31 -5.24 2.87 2.48
CA HIS A 31 -5.91 4.18 2.39
C HIS A 31 -4.97 5.36 2.65
N THR A 32 -4.12 5.26 3.67
CA THR A 32 -3.12 6.30 3.96
C THR A 32 -2.12 6.44 2.81
N LEU A 33 -1.67 5.33 2.23
CA LEU A 33 -0.74 5.34 1.11
C LEU A 33 -1.39 5.88 -0.18
N ALA A 34 -2.68 5.63 -0.38
CA ALA A 34 -3.46 6.24 -1.45
C ALA A 34 -3.50 7.77 -1.29
N ALA A 35 -3.83 8.26 -0.09
CA ALA A 35 -3.83 9.70 0.21
C ALA A 35 -2.44 10.34 0.01
N ALA A 36 -1.38 9.67 0.48
CA ALA A 36 0.00 10.13 0.26
C ALA A 36 0.36 10.20 -1.22
N SER A 37 -0.11 9.25 -2.03
CA SER A 37 0.13 9.24 -3.49
C SER A 37 -0.57 10.41 -4.17
N MET A 38 -1.81 10.72 -3.78
CA MET A 38 -2.53 11.91 -4.26
C MET A 38 -1.78 13.19 -3.89
N ILE A 39 -1.41 13.35 -2.62
CA ILE A 39 -0.65 14.52 -2.14
C ILE A 39 0.65 14.66 -2.92
N GLY A 40 1.43 13.58 -3.07
CA GLY A 40 2.69 13.60 -3.81
C GLY A 40 2.51 14.02 -5.27
N SER A 41 1.43 13.60 -5.92
CA SER A 41 1.11 14.06 -7.28
C SER A 41 0.84 15.56 -7.33
N PHE A 42 0.07 16.11 -6.38
CA PHE A 42 -0.18 17.55 -6.31
C PHE A 42 1.10 18.33 -5.98
N THR A 43 1.91 17.84 -5.04
CA THR A 43 3.19 18.45 -4.68
C THR A 43 4.13 18.50 -5.88
N LEU A 44 4.22 17.44 -6.69
CA LEU A 44 5.04 17.45 -7.90
C LEU A 44 4.48 18.40 -8.97
N ALA A 45 3.17 18.37 -9.20
CA ALA A 45 2.53 19.19 -10.22
C ALA A 45 2.68 20.70 -9.93
N PHE A 46 2.58 21.11 -8.66
CA PHE A 46 2.56 22.52 -8.26
C PHE A 46 3.84 23.02 -7.57
N GLY A 47 4.71 22.13 -7.09
CA GLY A 47 5.97 22.52 -6.43
C GLY A 47 7.08 22.81 -7.42
N SER A 48 7.38 21.84 -8.29
CA SER A 48 8.46 21.95 -9.28
C SER A 48 7.97 22.42 -10.66
N GLY A 49 6.66 22.33 -10.90
CA GLY A 49 6.08 22.43 -12.23
C GLY A 49 6.34 21.18 -13.07
N ILE A 50 5.45 20.91 -14.04
CA ILE A 50 5.64 19.80 -14.99
C ILE A 50 6.51 20.31 -16.14
N SER A 51 7.81 20.01 -16.09
CA SER A 51 8.79 20.46 -17.08
C SER A 51 9.17 19.38 -18.10
N SER A 52 8.90 18.11 -17.77
CA SER A 52 9.29 16.97 -18.59
C SER A 52 8.20 15.90 -18.67
N LEU A 53 8.28 15.05 -19.71
CA LEU A 53 7.42 13.88 -19.83
C LEU A 53 7.61 12.90 -18.67
N ALA A 54 8.80 12.87 -18.07
CA ALA A 54 9.08 12.06 -16.90
C ALA A 54 8.29 12.53 -15.67
N ASP A 55 8.14 13.85 -15.49
CA ASP A 55 7.33 14.41 -14.40
C ASP A 55 5.85 14.13 -14.60
N LEU A 56 5.37 14.23 -15.86
CA LEU A 56 4.02 13.85 -16.21
C LEU A 56 3.76 12.36 -15.92
N GLY A 57 4.72 11.49 -16.27
CA GLY A 57 4.66 10.06 -15.96
C GLY A 57 4.66 9.76 -14.46
N ARG A 58 5.45 10.50 -13.65
CA ARG A 58 5.45 10.38 -12.19
C ARG A 58 4.11 10.81 -11.58
N CYS A 59 3.57 11.96 -11.98
CA CYS A 59 2.26 12.43 -11.53
C CYS A 59 1.16 11.44 -11.92
N GLY A 60 1.11 11.02 -13.19
CA GLY A 60 0.14 10.04 -13.67
C GLY A 60 0.27 8.70 -12.93
N GLY A 61 1.49 8.22 -12.69
CA GLY A 61 1.76 7.01 -11.93
C GLY A 61 1.29 7.09 -10.49
N LEU A 62 1.54 8.22 -9.81
CA LEU A 62 1.09 8.46 -8.43
C LEU A 62 -0.44 8.52 -8.34
N LEU A 63 -1.12 9.16 -9.29
CA LEU A 63 -2.58 9.18 -9.35
C LEU A 63 -3.15 7.78 -9.58
N ALA A 64 -2.61 7.04 -10.56
CA ALA A 64 -3.07 5.70 -10.89
C ALA A 64 -2.88 4.73 -9.71
N TRP A 65 -1.71 4.77 -9.04
CA TRP A 65 -1.48 3.98 -7.84
C TRP A 65 -2.29 4.43 -6.64
N GLY A 66 -2.54 5.73 -6.49
CA GLY A 66 -3.48 6.23 -5.48
C GLY A 66 -4.85 5.57 -5.60
N VAL A 67 -5.41 5.49 -6.82
CA VAL A 67 -6.70 4.83 -7.07
C VAL A 67 -6.64 3.33 -6.77
N VAL A 68 -5.59 2.63 -7.24
CA VAL A 68 -5.46 1.18 -7.00
C VAL A 68 -5.34 0.87 -5.52
N LEU A 69 -4.51 1.61 -4.77
CA LEU A 69 -4.35 1.45 -3.33
C LEU A 69 -5.64 1.76 -2.58
N PHE A 70 -6.39 2.79 -3.01
CA PHE A 70 -7.69 3.11 -2.45
C PHE A 70 -8.68 1.95 -2.61
N LEU A 71 -8.81 1.40 -3.83
CA LEU A 71 -9.70 0.28 -4.11
C LEU A 71 -9.29 -0.98 -3.35
N LEU A 72 -8.00 -1.29 -3.26
CA LEU A 72 -7.50 -2.43 -2.48
C LEU A 72 -7.75 -2.25 -0.98
N GLY A 73 -7.56 -1.03 -0.46
CA GLY A 73 -7.87 -0.69 0.93
C GLY A 73 -9.36 -0.81 1.26
N LEU A 74 -10.23 -0.46 0.31
CA LEU A 74 -11.68 -0.60 0.42
C LEU A 74 -12.12 -2.08 0.39
N LEU A 75 -11.59 -2.87 -0.54
CA LEU A 75 -11.92 -4.29 -0.68
C LEU A 75 -11.40 -5.13 0.50
N GLY A 76 -10.22 -4.81 1.03
CA GLY A 76 -9.65 -5.48 2.20
C GLY A 76 -10.40 -5.20 3.52
N PHE A 77 -11.31 -4.21 3.54
CA PHE A 77 -12.12 -3.86 4.70
C PHE A 77 -13.47 -4.59 4.75
N GLN A 78 -13.92 -5.21 3.65
CA GLN A 78 -15.22 -5.90 3.58
C GLN A 78 -15.16 -7.41 3.87
N GLY A 79 -14.06 -7.92 4.46
CA GLY A 79 -13.88 -9.31 4.85
C GLY A 79 -14.18 -9.57 6.32
#